data_AF-E3H2Z1-F1
#
_entry.id   AF-E3H2Z1-F1
#
_cell.length_a   1.000
_cell.length_b   1.000
_cell.length_c   1.000
_cell.angle_alpha   90.00
_cell.angle_beta   90.00
_cell.angle_gamma   90.00
#
_symmetry.space_group_name_H-M   'P 1'
#
loop_
_entity.id
_entity.type
_entity.pdbx_description
1 polymer ?
#
loop_
_entity_poly.entity_id
_entity_poly.type
_entity_poly.pdbx_seq_one_letter_code
_entity_poly.pdbx_strand_id
1 'polypeptide(L)'
;MYGPAQNVPKPKTEEGYTNASLEGMTKSVKAWTEWRNYGLQTGDFKEAYKFISKNFTDEQKTYDFDTRLYKKGGWIVGGDVHGYEFHGEPINHGGGKYKWKFFMAWPHLIYIEADGEHYKEVVNKDYENNWYMMTLHHDGNRWLIDSVEFLDMKGEKNEE
;
A
#
# COMPACT_ATOMS: atom_id res chain seq x y z
N MET A 1 5.90 -25.34 -9.54
CA MET A 1 4.70 -24.48 -9.51
C MET A 1 4.70 -23.79 -8.16
N TYR A 2 4.77 -22.45 -8.13
CA TYR A 2 4.66 -21.67 -6.89
C TYR A 2 3.20 -21.69 -6.47
N GLY A 3 2.87 -21.98 -5.20
CA GLY A 3 1.52 -21.85 -4.64
C GLY A 3 1.41 -20.64 -3.72
N PRO A 4 0.24 -20.37 -3.12
CA PRO A 4 0.09 -19.27 -2.17
C PRO A 4 1.06 -19.41 -0.98
N ALA A 5 1.58 -18.29 -0.50
CA ALA A 5 2.48 -18.25 0.64
C ALA A 5 1.87 -18.95 1.85
N GLN A 6 2.61 -19.87 2.45
CA GLN A 6 2.21 -20.62 3.64
C GLN A 6 2.91 -20.04 4.87
N ASN A 7 2.16 -19.81 5.96
CA ASN A 7 2.68 -19.37 7.26
C ASN A 7 3.29 -17.95 7.31
N VAL A 8 2.73 -16.99 6.56
CA VAL A 8 3.13 -15.58 6.68
C VAL A 8 2.78 -15.06 8.09
N PRO A 9 3.73 -14.51 8.86
CA PRO A 9 3.46 -13.98 10.20
C PRO A 9 2.57 -12.74 10.10
N LYS A 10 1.58 -12.64 11.00
CA LYS A 10 0.73 -11.45 11.09
C LYS A 10 1.53 -10.25 11.61
N PRO A 11 1.47 -9.10 10.93
CA PRO A 11 2.01 -7.84 11.44
C PRO A 11 1.45 -7.47 12.82
N LYS A 12 2.14 -6.58 13.51
CA LYS A 12 1.70 -6.01 14.78
C LYS A 12 1.68 -4.49 14.65
N THR A 13 0.50 -3.90 14.87
CA THR A 13 0.37 -2.45 14.92
C THR A 13 0.91 -1.92 16.25
N GLU A 14 1.82 -0.95 16.18
CA GLU A 14 2.42 -0.31 17.35
C GLU A 14 1.41 0.54 18.14
N GLU A 15 1.60 0.65 19.47
CA GLU A 15 0.77 1.51 20.30
C GLU A 15 0.92 3.00 19.96
N GLY A 16 -0.17 3.74 20.16
CA GLY A 16 -0.23 5.18 19.89
C GLY A 16 -0.38 5.54 18.41
N TYR A 17 -0.54 4.57 17.51
CA TYR A 17 -0.78 4.85 16.08
C TYR A 17 -2.02 5.71 15.83
N THR A 18 -3.01 5.69 16.71
CA THR A 18 -4.23 6.53 16.60
C THR A 18 -4.06 7.94 17.12
N ASN A 19 -2.96 8.26 17.83
CA ASN A 19 -2.75 9.57 18.44
C ASN A 19 -2.73 10.65 17.37
N ALA A 20 -3.38 11.78 17.62
CA ALA A 20 -3.40 12.96 16.74
C ALA A 20 -2.05 13.71 16.77
N SER A 21 -0.98 13.03 16.38
CA SER A 21 0.39 13.52 16.32
C SER A 21 1.09 12.99 15.08
N LEU A 22 2.19 13.64 14.69
CA LEU A 22 3.04 13.21 13.59
C LEU A 22 3.56 11.78 13.80
N GLU A 23 3.93 11.44 15.05
CA GLU A 23 4.36 10.09 15.42
C GLU A 23 3.24 9.06 15.23
N GLY A 24 2.01 9.37 15.65
CA GLY A 24 0.85 8.50 15.44
C GLY A 24 0.57 8.28 13.95
N MET A 25 0.70 9.33 13.14
CA MET A 25 0.54 9.25 11.69
C MET A 25 1.59 8.32 11.07
N THR A 26 2.87 8.50 11.41
CA THR A 26 3.97 7.66 10.91
C THR A 26 3.77 6.19 11.29
N LYS A 27 3.36 5.92 12.53
CA LYS A 27 3.00 4.57 12.99
C LYS A 27 1.82 3.97 12.22
N SER A 28 0.80 4.78 11.92
CA SER A 28 -0.35 4.35 11.11
C SER A 28 0.05 4.00 9.68
N VAL A 29 0.91 4.81 9.06
CA VAL A 29 1.43 4.55 7.71
C VAL A 29 2.27 3.28 7.67
N LYS A 30 3.15 3.08 8.65
CA LYS A 30 3.94 1.84 8.79
C LYS A 30 3.04 0.62 8.96
N ALA A 31 2.02 0.71 9.81
CA ALA A 31 1.08 -0.39 9.99
C ALA A 31 0.30 -0.69 8.69
N TRP A 32 -0.09 0.34 7.93
CA TRP A 32 -0.71 0.16 6.62
C TRP A 32 0.19 -0.58 5.64
N THR A 33 1.47 -0.20 5.50
CA THR A 33 2.39 -0.87 4.56
C THR A 33 2.59 -2.34 4.91
N GLU A 34 2.75 -2.65 6.20
CA GLU A 34 2.91 -4.03 6.68
C GLU A 34 1.64 -4.87 6.43
N TRP A 35 0.45 -4.34 6.77
CA TRP A 35 -0.81 -5.04 6.56
C TRP A 35 -1.19 -5.16 5.08
N ARG A 36 -0.85 -4.17 4.25
CA ARG A 36 -1.03 -4.24 2.80
C ARG A 36 -0.17 -5.35 2.19
N ASN A 37 1.10 -5.43 2.58
CA ASN A 37 2.00 -6.48 2.13
C ASN A 37 1.58 -7.88 2.63
N TYR A 38 1.05 -7.96 3.85
CA TYR A 38 0.46 -9.19 4.37
C TYR A 38 -0.75 -9.63 3.51
N GLY A 39 -1.63 -8.69 3.17
CA GLY A 39 -2.76 -8.95 2.29
C GLY A 39 -2.33 -9.41 0.89
N LEU A 40 -1.31 -8.80 0.30
CA LEU A 40 -0.79 -9.21 -1.01
C LEU A 40 -0.21 -10.63 -1.02
N GLN A 41 0.28 -11.13 0.11
CA GLN A 41 0.80 -12.49 0.22
C GLN A 41 -0.28 -13.53 0.53
N THR A 42 -1.32 -13.13 1.27
CA THR A 42 -2.28 -14.05 1.90
C THR A 42 -3.71 -13.92 1.42
N GLY A 43 -4.04 -12.83 0.72
CA GLY A 43 -5.40 -12.41 0.39
C GLY A 43 -6.20 -11.78 1.54
N ASP A 44 -5.64 -11.69 2.75
CA ASP A 44 -6.31 -11.11 3.92
C ASP A 44 -5.93 -9.64 4.13
N PHE A 45 -6.78 -8.75 3.61
CA PHE A 45 -6.63 -7.28 3.72
C PHE A 45 -7.45 -6.67 4.87
N LYS A 46 -8.09 -7.47 5.72
CA LYS A 46 -9.05 -6.97 6.72
C LYS A 46 -8.47 -5.88 7.63
N GLU A 47 -7.21 -6.03 8.02
CA GLU A 47 -6.51 -5.06 8.86
C GLU A 47 -6.02 -3.85 8.05
N ALA A 48 -5.58 -4.03 6.80
CA ALA A 48 -5.18 -2.93 5.91
C ALA A 48 -6.33 -1.93 5.68
N TYR A 49 -7.57 -2.42 5.54
CA TYR A 49 -8.78 -1.61 5.43
C TYR A 49 -8.96 -0.59 6.57
N LYS A 50 -8.39 -0.83 7.76
CA LYS A 50 -8.55 0.07 8.91
C LYS A 50 -7.79 1.39 8.75
N PHE A 51 -6.81 1.43 7.87
CA PHE A 51 -5.91 2.58 7.69
C PHE A 51 -6.26 3.45 6.49
N ILE A 52 -7.24 3.04 5.67
CA ILE A 52 -7.66 3.80 4.48
C ILE A 52 -9.01 4.45 4.72
N SER A 53 -9.16 5.64 4.15
CA SER A 53 -10.40 6.39 4.10
C SER A 53 -11.42 5.67 3.21
N LYS A 54 -12.72 5.82 3.53
CA LYS A 54 -13.81 5.31 2.67
C LYS A 54 -13.78 5.91 1.27
N ASN A 55 -13.16 7.08 1.12
CA ASN A 55 -13.03 7.77 -0.16
C ASN A 55 -11.87 7.22 -1.02
N PHE A 56 -10.98 6.40 -0.45
CA PHE A 56 -9.87 5.80 -1.18
C PHE A 56 -10.36 4.56 -1.97
N THR A 57 -11.29 4.77 -2.89
CA THR A 57 -12.05 3.68 -3.53
C THR A 57 -11.21 2.77 -4.41
N ASP A 58 -10.13 3.27 -5.00
CA ASP A 58 -9.28 2.47 -5.89
C ASP A 58 -8.43 1.45 -5.12
N GLU A 59 -7.94 1.81 -3.94
CA GLU A 59 -7.25 0.87 -3.06
C GLU A 59 -8.20 -0.21 -2.52
N GLN A 60 -9.43 0.17 -2.15
CA GLN A 60 -10.47 -0.78 -1.74
C GLN A 60 -10.80 -1.78 -2.86
N LYS A 61 -10.94 -1.31 -4.11
CA LYS A 61 -11.18 -2.20 -5.26
C LYS A 61 -10.03 -3.20 -5.46
N THR A 62 -8.79 -2.76 -5.26
CA THR A 62 -7.61 -3.62 -5.31
C THR A 62 -7.70 -4.71 -4.23
N TYR A 63 -7.92 -4.34 -2.97
CA TYR A 63 -8.06 -5.32 -1.88
C TYR A 63 -9.19 -6.31 -2.12
N ASP A 64 -10.33 -5.83 -2.59
CA ASP A 64 -11.47 -6.68 -2.93
C ASP A 64 -11.19 -7.62 -4.10
N PHE A 65 -10.48 -7.15 -5.12
CA PHE A 65 -10.07 -7.97 -6.24
C PHE A 65 -9.12 -9.10 -5.80
N ASP A 66 -8.08 -8.74 -5.04
CA ASP A 66 -7.07 -9.69 -4.54
C ASP A 66 -7.70 -10.69 -3.57
N THR A 67 -8.50 -10.24 -2.60
CA THR A 67 -9.22 -11.15 -1.69
C THR A 67 -10.12 -12.13 -2.46
N ARG A 68 -10.78 -11.70 -3.55
CA ARG A 68 -11.60 -12.60 -4.38
C ARG A 68 -10.76 -13.61 -5.15
N LEU A 69 -9.58 -13.21 -5.65
CA LEU A 69 -8.64 -14.12 -6.31
C LEU A 69 -8.26 -15.26 -5.37
N TYR A 70 -7.81 -14.94 -4.16
CA TYR A 70 -7.44 -15.93 -3.14
C TYR A 70 -8.61 -16.84 -2.73
N LYS A 71 -9.81 -16.28 -2.57
CA LYS A 71 -11.02 -17.08 -2.25
C LYS A 71 -11.38 -18.10 -3.35
N LYS A 72 -11.02 -17.82 -4.60
CA LYS A 72 -11.25 -18.75 -5.71
C LYS A 72 -10.17 -19.83 -5.82
N GLY A 73 -9.08 -19.71 -5.07
CA GLY A 73 -7.91 -20.60 -5.15
C GLY A 73 -6.77 -20.06 -6.01
N GLY A 74 -6.89 -18.84 -6.53
CA GLY A 74 -5.78 -18.13 -7.16
C GLY A 74 -4.82 -17.52 -6.14
N TRP A 75 -3.70 -16.97 -6.58
CA TRP A 75 -2.72 -16.32 -5.70
C TRP A 75 -1.84 -15.32 -6.45
N ILE A 76 -1.13 -14.49 -5.69
CA ILE A 76 -0.20 -13.49 -6.23
C ILE A 76 1.23 -13.95 -5.94
N VAL A 77 2.09 -13.89 -6.96
CA VAL A 77 3.55 -14.03 -6.83
C VAL A 77 4.18 -12.64 -6.85
N GLY A 78 5.15 -12.40 -5.97
CA GLY A 78 5.80 -11.09 -5.81
C GLY A 78 5.05 -10.11 -4.91
N GLY A 79 4.03 -10.55 -4.18
CA GLY A 79 3.34 -9.68 -3.21
C GLY A 79 4.25 -9.19 -2.08
N ASP A 80 5.23 -10.01 -1.70
CA ASP A 80 6.21 -9.81 -0.62
C ASP A 80 7.31 -8.80 -0.93
N VAL A 81 7.53 -8.47 -2.20
CA VAL A 81 8.65 -7.61 -2.63
C VAL A 81 8.33 -6.10 -2.67
N HIS A 82 7.16 -5.68 -2.17
CA HIS A 82 6.83 -4.27 -2.03
C HIS A 82 7.62 -3.63 -0.86
N GLY A 83 8.65 -2.85 -1.18
CA GLY A 83 9.32 -1.95 -0.25
C GLY A 83 8.74 -0.54 -0.31
N TYR A 84 8.68 0.15 0.84
CA TYR A 84 8.24 1.54 0.92
C TYR A 84 9.33 2.35 1.60
N GLU A 85 9.81 3.37 0.91
CA GLU A 85 10.83 4.29 1.40
C GLU A 85 10.23 5.69 1.47
N PHE A 86 9.95 6.15 2.68
CA PHE A 86 9.39 7.49 2.90
C PHE A 86 10.51 8.52 2.93
N HIS A 87 10.36 9.59 2.16
CA HIS A 87 11.40 10.61 2.00
C HIS A 87 10.94 11.96 2.53
N GLY A 88 11.82 12.58 3.33
CA GLY A 88 11.57 13.86 3.97
C GLY A 88 10.48 13.78 5.04
N GLU A 89 10.19 14.94 5.63
CA GLU A 89 9.11 15.09 6.62
C GLU A 89 7.74 15.19 5.93
N PRO A 90 6.68 14.64 6.52
CA PRO A 90 5.32 14.86 6.06
C PRO A 90 4.96 16.36 6.03
N ILE A 91 4.39 16.81 4.90
CA ILE A 91 4.02 18.21 4.66
C ILE A 91 2.62 18.45 5.24
N ASN A 92 2.53 19.34 6.23
CA ASN A 92 1.25 19.75 6.82
C ASN A 92 0.52 20.73 5.90
N HIS A 93 -0.71 20.38 5.49
CA HIS A 93 -1.58 21.22 4.66
C HIS A 93 -2.68 21.94 5.46
N GLY A 94 -2.60 21.92 6.79
CA GLY A 94 -3.61 22.48 7.69
C GLY A 94 -4.84 21.58 7.83
N GLY A 95 -5.66 21.88 8.85
CA GLY A 95 -6.91 21.14 9.09
C GLY A 95 -6.73 19.64 9.34
N GLY A 96 -5.58 19.23 9.89
CA GLY A 96 -5.25 17.82 10.16
C GLY A 96 -4.91 17.00 8.93
N LYS A 97 -4.65 17.64 7.78
CA LYS A 97 -4.26 16.97 6.53
C LYS A 97 -2.77 17.03 6.28
N TYR A 98 -2.22 15.91 5.83
CA TYR A 98 -0.80 15.77 5.52
C TYR A 98 -0.60 15.17 4.13
N LYS A 99 0.52 15.53 3.51
CA LYS A 99 1.03 14.88 2.32
C LYS A 99 2.42 14.31 2.58
N TRP A 100 2.70 13.10 2.10
CA TRP A 100 4.01 12.48 2.29
C TRP A 100 4.48 11.78 1.03
N LYS A 101 5.67 12.18 0.55
CA LYS A 101 6.32 11.58 -0.61
C LYS A 101 7.00 10.28 -0.20
N PHE A 102 6.84 9.25 -1.02
CA PHE A 102 7.54 7.98 -0.83
C PHE A 102 7.89 7.34 -2.17
N PHE A 103 8.94 6.54 -2.15
CA PHE A 103 9.32 5.65 -3.22
C PHE A 103 8.79 4.25 -2.91
N MET A 104 8.23 3.56 -3.91
CA MET A 104 7.76 2.20 -3.77
C MET A 104 8.65 1.26 -4.58
N ALA A 105 9.41 0.40 -3.93
CA ALA A 105 10.18 -0.63 -4.62
C ALA A 105 9.26 -1.82 -4.90
N TRP A 106 8.98 -2.14 -6.16
CA TRP A 106 8.38 -3.43 -6.54
C TRP A 106 8.77 -3.78 -7.98
N PRO A 107 9.26 -5.00 -8.26
CA PRO A 107 9.74 -5.38 -9.59
C PRO A 107 8.61 -5.88 -10.51
N HIS A 108 7.71 -6.74 -10.01
CA HIS A 108 6.60 -7.32 -10.77
C HIS A 108 5.60 -8.00 -9.83
N LEU A 109 4.40 -8.27 -10.34
CA LEU A 109 3.36 -9.10 -9.73
C LEU A 109 2.82 -10.07 -10.77
N ILE A 110 2.63 -11.33 -10.39
CA ILE A 110 1.95 -12.32 -11.23
C ILE A 110 0.71 -12.79 -10.50
N TYR A 111 -0.46 -12.50 -11.08
CA TYR A 111 -1.75 -12.97 -10.60
C TYR A 111 -2.04 -14.30 -11.28
N ILE A 112 -2.14 -15.38 -10.51
CA ILE A 112 -2.41 -16.73 -11.03
C ILE A 112 -3.84 -17.11 -10.65
N GLU A 113 -4.63 -17.51 -11.63
CA GLU A 113 -6.01 -17.96 -11.46
C GLU A 113 -6.07 -19.34 -10.77
N ALA A 114 -7.27 -19.73 -10.35
CA ALA A 114 -7.49 -20.97 -9.58
C ALA A 114 -7.07 -22.26 -10.30
N ASP A 115 -7.07 -22.27 -11.63
CA ASP A 115 -6.61 -23.42 -12.42
C ASP A 115 -5.08 -23.54 -12.49
N GLY A 116 -4.34 -22.53 -12.08
CA GLY A 116 -2.88 -22.50 -12.13
C GLY A 116 -2.28 -22.37 -13.54
N GLU A 117 -3.12 -22.28 -14.58
CA GLU A 117 -2.71 -22.19 -15.98
C GLU A 117 -2.84 -20.76 -16.51
N HIS A 118 -3.91 -20.06 -16.10
CA HIS A 118 -4.13 -18.68 -16.49
C HIS A 118 -3.45 -17.73 -15.51
N TYR A 119 -2.70 -16.78 -16.06
CA TYR A 119 -2.05 -15.76 -15.26
C TYR A 119 -2.01 -14.41 -15.97
N LYS A 120 -1.90 -13.36 -15.16
CA LYS A 120 -1.64 -11.99 -15.62
C LYS A 120 -0.37 -11.49 -14.92
N GLU A 121 0.61 -11.11 -15.72
CA GLU A 121 1.82 -10.45 -15.23
C GLU A 121 1.67 -8.92 -15.30
N VAL A 122 2.09 -8.25 -14.24
CA VAL A 122 2.21 -6.80 -14.15
C VAL A 122 3.64 -6.49 -13.77
N VAL A 123 4.38 -5.86 -14.69
CA VAL A 123 5.78 -5.50 -14.47
C VAL A 123 5.89 -4.01 -14.20
N ASN A 124 6.70 -3.63 -13.22
CA ASN A 124 7.08 -2.24 -13.04
C ASN A 124 8.16 -1.87 -14.05
N LYS A 125 7.76 -1.23 -15.14
CA LYS A 125 8.67 -0.86 -16.24
C LYS A 125 9.51 0.38 -15.95
N ASP A 126 9.17 1.15 -14.93
CA ASP A 126 9.82 2.42 -14.59
C ASP A 126 10.23 2.43 -13.11
N TYR A 127 11.02 1.42 -12.75
CA TYR A 127 11.42 1.19 -11.37
C TYR A 127 12.10 2.41 -10.74
N GLU A 128 12.93 3.13 -11.49
CA GLU A 128 13.67 4.30 -11.00
C GLU A 128 12.78 5.51 -10.71
N ASN A 129 11.61 5.61 -11.35
CA ASN A 129 10.67 6.73 -11.19
C ASN A 129 9.41 6.35 -10.41
N ASN A 130 9.47 5.31 -9.58
CA ASN A 130 8.30 4.81 -8.86
C ASN A 130 7.97 5.61 -7.58
N TRP A 131 7.78 6.92 -7.78
CA TRP A 131 7.50 7.91 -6.76
C TRP A 131 6.02 8.18 -6.62
N TYR A 132 5.57 8.34 -5.37
CA TYR A 132 4.18 8.58 -5.05
C TYR A 132 4.03 9.69 -4.01
N MET A 133 2.87 10.34 -4.05
CA MET A 133 2.39 11.22 -3.01
C MET A 133 1.21 10.58 -2.29
N MET A 134 1.35 10.39 -0.99
CA MET A 134 0.27 9.95 -0.11
C MET A 134 -0.44 11.15 0.51
N THR A 135 -1.77 11.16 0.51
CA THR A 135 -2.57 12.14 1.28
C THR A 135 -3.20 11.46 2.48
N LEU A 136 -3.13 12.09 3.65
CA LEU A 136 -3.65 11.58 4.92
C LEU A 136 -4.45 12.63 5.68
N HIS A 137 -5.35 12.18 6.55
CA HIS A 137 -5.97 13.01 7.57
C HIS A 137 -6.19 12.26 8.88
N HIS A 138 -6.33 13.02 9.97
CA HIS A 138 -6.86 12.50 11.24
C HIS A 138 -8.35 12.81 11.34
N ASP A 139 -9.19 11.80 11.62
CA ASP A 139 -10.65 11.93 11.67
C ASP A 139 -11.20 12.26 13.07
N GLY A 140 -10.32 12.56 14.03
CA GLY A 140 -10.63 12.74 15.44
C GLY A 140 -10.45 11.47 16.28
N ASN A 141 -10.44 10.30 15.65
CA ASN A 141 -10.18 9.02 16.32
C ASN A 141 -8.89 8.35 15.85
N ARG A 142 -8.53 8.47 14.58
CA ARG A 142 -7.38 7.79 13.96
C ARG A 142 -6.91 8.49 12.69
N TRP A 143 -5.73 8.10 12.22
CA TRP A 143 -5.22 8.49 10.92
C TRP A 143 -5.78 7.59 9.81
N LEU A 144 -6.08 8.21 8.67
CA LEU A 144 -6.60 7.56 7.48
C LEU A 144 -5.83 8.06 6.25
N ILE A 145 -5.53 7.15 5.33
CA ILE A 145 -4.96 7.45 4.02
C ILE A 145 -6.11 7.71 3.04
N ASP A 146 -6.13 8.88 2.42
CA ASP A 146 -7.17 9.30 1.47
C ASP A 146 -6.84 8.92 0.03
N SER A 147 -5.57 9.03 -0.36
CA SER A 147 -5.11 8.71 -1.71
C SER A 147 -3.61 8.40 -1.73
N VAL A 148 -3.21 7.67 -2.78
CA VAL A 148 -1.82 7.49 -3.21
C VAL A 148 -1.79 7.79 -4.71
N GLU A 149 -1.03 8.81 -5.09
CA GLU A 149 -0.97 9.31 -6.47
C GLU A 149 0.44 9.14 -7.02
N PHE A 150 0.57 8.59 -8.23
CA PHE A 150 1.85 8.50 -8.92
C PHE A 150 2.37 9.89 -9.28
N LEU A 151 3.65 10.13 -9.03
CA LEU A 151 4.34 11.37 -9.39
C LEU A 151 5.09 11.16 -10.70
N ASP A 152 4.60 11.75 -11.78
CA ASP A 152 5.35 11.76 -13.04
C ASP A 152 6.53 12.74 -12.96
N MET A 153 7.69 12.20 -12.55
CA MET A 153 8.93 12.96 -12.41
C MET A 153 9.57 13.32 -13.78
N LYS A 154 9.04 12.84 -14.91
CA LYS A 154 9.60 13.14 -16.25
C LYS A 154 9.36 14.58 -16.70
N GLY A 155 8.50 15.33 -15.99
CA GLY A 155 8.25 16.75 -16.22
C GLY A 155 9.16 17.72 -15.46
N GLU A 156 9.91 17.28 -14.44
CA GLU A 156 10.74 18.16 -13.59
C GLU A 156 12.18 18.35 -14.15
N LYS A 157 12.34 18.44 -15.47
CA LYS A 157 13.57 18.95 -16.06
C LYS A 157 13.46 20.46 -16.29
N ASN A 158 14.14 21.20 -15.40
CA ASN A 158 14.66 22.56 -15.55
C ASN A 158 13.71 23.72 -15.24
N GLU A 159 13.74 24.18 -13.99
CA GLU A 159 13.81 25.62 -13.69
C GLU A 159 14.99 25.84 -12.74
N GLU A 160 16.19 26.00 -13.32
CA GLU A 160 17.30 26.79 -12.74
C GLU A 160 17.45 28.07 -13.56
#